data_AF-A0A7R9ULI7-F1
#
_entry.id   AF-A0A7R9ULI7-F1
#
_cell.length_a   1.000
_cell.length_b   1.000
_cell.length_c   1.000
_cell.angle_alpha   90.00
_cell.angle_beta   90.00
_cell.angle_gamma   90.00
#
_symmetry.space_group_name_H-M   'P 1'
#
loop_
_entity.id
_entity.type
_entity.pdbx_description
1 polymer ?
#
loop_
_entity_poly.entity_id
_entity_poly.type
_entity_poly.pdbx_seq_one_letter_code
_entity_poly.pdbx_strand_id
1 'polypeptide(L)'
;ALLALARRQGMNTDVRRRIFVAVMGANGHVDACERIAALKLARGPAREVGRVLVECCAQEAAYNPFYAQLGARLCEASSDEAYTLQYAFWDHFKQLASYSVRRISHLARLLGALFGRGALPLAALKGIEFG
;
A
#
# COMPACT_ATOMS: atom_id res chain seq x y z
N ALA A 1 -5.12 -18.44 -10.09
CA ALA A 1 -3.84 -18.15 -9.39
C ALA A 1 -3.94 -16.92 -8.47
N LEU A 2 -4.15 -15.71 -8.99
CA LEU A 2 -4.13 -14.46 -8.18
C LEU A 2 -5.16 -14.41 -7.05
N LEU A 3 -6.38 -14.91 -7.23
CA LEU A 3 -7.39 -14.90 -6.15
C LEU A 3 -7.02 -15.82 -4.97
N ALA A 4 -6.29 -16.91 -5.23
CA ALA A 4 -5.79 -17.77 -4.16
C ALA A 4 -4.66 -17.09 -3.39
N LEU A 5 -3.77 -16.36 -4.09
CA LEU A 5 -2.74 -15.54 -3.46
C LEU A 5 -3.37 -14.40 -2.63
N ALA A 6 -4.38 -13.71 -3.17
CA ALA A 6 -5.09 -12.64 -2.47
C ALA A 6 -5.62 -13.10 -1.10
N ARG A 7 -6.23 -14.29 -1.04
CA ARG A 7 -6.70 -14.87 0.24
C ARG A 7 -5.56 -15.14 1.22
N ARG A 8 -4.43 -15.69 0.73
CA ARG A 8 -3.23 -15.90 1.57
C ARG A 8 -2.65 -14.60 2.11
N GLN A 9 -2.80 -13.51 1.36
CA GLN A 9 -2.35 -12.17 1.75
C GLN A 9 -3.36 -11.38 2.61
N GLY A 10 -4.46 -11.99 3.06
CA GLY A 10 -5.44 -11.32 3.93
C GLY A 10 -6.44 -10.43 3.18
N MET A 11 -6.56 -10.57 1.86
CA MET A 11 -7.56 -9.88 1.03
C MET A 11 -8.93 -10.55 1.19
N ASN A 12 -9.53 -10.38 2.36
CA ASN A 12 -10.73 -11.13 2.77
C ASN A 12 -12.04 -10.56 2.19
N THR A 13 -12.05 -9.27 1.83
CA THR A 13 -13.23 -8.61 1.23
C THR A 13 -13.17 -8.61 -0.29
N ASP A 14 -14.32 -8.46 -0.96
CA ASP A 14 -14.36 -8.35 -2.41
C ASP A 14 -13.59 -7.12 -2.96
N VAL A 15 -13.74 -5.98 -2.29
CA VAL A 15 -13.02 -4.73 -2.62
C VAL A 15 -11.50 -4.96 -2.61
N ARG A 16 -10.96 -5.51 -1.51
CA ARG A 16 -9.54 -5.84 -1.40
C ARG A 16 -9.06 -6.80 -2.50
N ARG A 17 -9.84 -7.84 -2.81
CA ARG A 17 -9.50 -8.79 -3.88
C ARG A 17 -9.45 -8.12 -5.26
N ARG A 18 -10.40 -7.23 -5.56
CA ARG A 18 -10.43 -6.48 -6.83
C ARG A 18 -9.23 -5.54 -6.95
N ILE A 19 -8.92 -4.79 -5.90
CA ILE A 19 -7.73 -3.91 -5.86
C ILE A 19 -6.46 -4.76 -5.99
N PHE A 20 -6.35 -5.87 -5.26
CA PHE A 20 -5.20 -6.77 -5.33
C PHE A 20 -4.96 -7.27 -6.75
N VAL A 21 -6.02 -7.70 -7.46
CA VAL A 21 -5.91 -8.13 -8.86
C VAL A 21 -5.48 -6.98 -9.77
N ALA A 22 -5.98 -5.77 -9.55
CA ALA A 22 -5.57 -4.58 -10.30
C ALA A 22 -4.08 -4.25 -10.10
N VAL A 23 -3.58 -4.35 -8.87
CA VAL A 23 -2.18 -4.05 -8.52
C VAL A 23 -1.24 -5.16 -8.99
N MET A 24 -1.50 -6.41 -8.62
CA MET A 24 -0.60 -7.54 -8.90
C MET A 24 -0.64 -8.02 -10.34
N GLY A 25 -1.71 -7.71 -11.08
CA GLY A 25 -1.87 -8.05 -12.48
C GLY A 25 -1.43 -6.96 -13.45
N ALA A 26 -0.90 -5.84 -12.95
CA ALA A 26 -0.46 -4.72 -13.76
C ALA A 26 0.96 -4.92 -14.30
N ASN A 27 1.23 -4.36 -15.49
CA ASN A 27 2.55 -4.37 -16.12
C ASN A 27 3.48 -3.25 -15.63
N GLY A 28 2.95 -2.32 -14.84
CA GLY A 28 3.67 -1.15 -14.33
C GLY A 28 2.75 -0.22 -13.56
N HIS A 29 3.31 0.80 -12.91
CA HIS A 29 2.55 1.67 -12.00
C HIS A 29 1.49 2.51 -12.72
N VAL A 30 1.69 2.87 -13.99
CA VAL A 30 0.69 3.57 -14.81
C VAL A 30 -0.52 2.67 -15.09
N ASP A 31 -0.29 1.46 -15.59
CA ASP A 31 -1.34 0.44 -15.82
C ASP A 31 -2.08 0.12 -14.51
N ALA A 32 -1.37 -0.01 -13.39
CA ALA A 32 -1.99 -0.21 -12.08
C ALA A 32 -2.93 0.95 -11.69
N CYS A 33 -2.53 2.22 -11.92
CA CYS A 33 -3.38 3.37 -11.66
C CYS A 33 -4.66 3.35 -12.50
N GLU A 34 -4.54 3.07 -13.80
CA GLU A 34 -5.68 2.98 -14.72
C GLU A 34 -6.65 1.87 -14.31
N ARG A 35 -6.12 0.70 -13.95
CA ARG A 35 -6.93 -0.43 -13.47
C ARG A 35 -7.64 -0.12 -12.17
N ILE A 36 -6.98 0.55 -11.21
CA ILE A 36 -7.58 0.97 -9.94
C ILE A 36 -8.69 2.00 -10.22
N ALA A 37 -8.45 2.99 -11.06
CA ALA A 37 -9.44 4.00 -11.44
C ALA A 37 -10.67 3.35 -12.11
N ALA A 38 -10.46 2.34 -12.98
CA ALA A 38 -11.52 1.60 -13.64
C ALA A 38 -12.43 0.81 -12.67
N LEU A 39 -11.99 0.55 -11.42
CA LEU A 39 -12.83 -0.10 -10.41
C LEU A 39 -14.00 0.76 -9.92
N LYS A 40 -13.94 2.09 -10.15
CA LYS A 40 -14.97 3.09 -9.74
C LYS A 40 -15.41 2.90 -8.29
N LEU A 41 -14.44 2.79 -7.39
CA LEU A 41 -14.69 2.57 -5.96
C LEU A 41 -15.38 3.79 -5.35
N ALA A 42 -16.41 3.56 -4.55
CA ALA A 42 -17.00 4.61 -3.73
C ALA A 42 -16.03 5.09 -2.64
N ARG A 43 -16.26 6.28 -2.08
CA ARG A 43 -15.36 6.95 -1.11
C ARG A 43 -14.93 6.08 0.07
N GLY A 44 -15.83 5.25 0.61
CA GLY A 44 -15.50 4.30 1.68
C GLY A 44 -14.52 3.22 1.20
N PRO A 45 -14.92 2.36 0.25
CA PRO A 45 -14.06 1.35 -0.37
C PRO A 45 -12.72 1.85 -0.93
N ALA A 46 -12.64 3.09 -1.42
CA ALA A 46 -11.40 3.68 -1.95
C ALA A 46 -10.27 3.72 -0.92
N ARG A 47 -10.61 3.81 0.38
CA ARG A 47 -9.63 3.74 1.49
C ARG A 47 -8.94 2.38 1.62
N GLU A 48 -9.39 1.36 0.91
CA GLU A 48 -8.69 0.06 0.89
C GLU A 48 -7.50 0.07 -0.09
N VAL A 49 -7.41 1.03 -1.02
CA VAL A 49 -6.33 1.05 -2.04
C VAL A 49 -4.96 1.15 -1.39
N GLY A 50 -4.75 2.15 -0.52
CA GLY A 50 -3.48 2.33 0.18
C GLY A 50 -3.14 1.12 1.08
N ARG A 51 -4.14 0.56 1.76
CA ARG A 51 -3.97 -0.64 2.62
C ARG A 51 -3.49 -1.85 1.82
N VAL A 52 -4.14 -2.14 0.70
CA VAL A 52 -3.77 -3.27 -0.17
C VAL A 52 -2.37 -3.05 -0.74
N LEU A 53 -2.04 -1.84 -1.18
CA LEU A 53 -0.73 -1.51 -1.73
C LEU A 53 0.40 -1.79 -0.71
N VAL A 54 0.25 -1.29 0.51
CA VAL A 54 1.27 -1.45 1.57
C VAL A 54 1.40 -2.92 1.97
N GLU A 55 0.28 -3.63 2.12
CA GLU A 55 0.28 -5.06 2.47
C GLU A 55 0.95 -5.91 1.39
N CYS A 56 0.66 -5.67 0.10
CA CYS A 56 1.32 -6.38 -1.00
C CYS A 56 2.84 -6.16 -0.98
N CYS A 57 3.29 -4.91 -0.81
CA CYS A 57 4.72 -4.58 -0.71
C CYS A 57 5.40 -5.32 0.47
N ALA A 58 4.73 -5.34 1.62
CA ALA A 58 5.21 -6.00 2.84
C ALA A 58 5.36 -7.53 2.67
N GLN A 59 4.56 -8.15 1.81
CA GLN A 59 4.56 -9.59 1.56
C GLN A 59 5.43 -10.05 0.38
N GLU A 60 6.05 -9.12 -0.36
CA GLU A 60 6.94 -9.48 -1.45
C GLU A 60 8.11 -10.38 -1.01
N ALA A 61 8.58 -11.20 -1.95
CA ALA A 61 9.78 -12.02 -1.73
C ALA A 61 11.06 -11.14 -1.69
N ALA A 62 11.10 -10.10 -2.52
CA ALA A 62 12.15 -9.09 -2.58
C ALA A 62 11.52 -7.71 -2.81
N TYR A 63 12.10 -6.66 -2.25
CA TYR A 63 11.57 -5.32 -2.37
C TYR A 63 11.40 -4.90 -3.84
N ASN A 64 10.19 -4.51 -4.20
CA ASN A 64 9.84 -4.06 -5.54
C ASN A 64 9.55 -2.54 -5.55
N PRO A 65 10.38 -1.71 -6.23
CA PRO A 65 10.17 -0.26 -6.31
C PRO A 65 8.84 0.19 -6.94
N PHE A 66 8.17 -0.71 -7.69
CA PHE A 66 6.84 -0.49 -8.26
C PHE A 66 5.85 0.10 -7.25
N TYR A 67 5.82 -0.43 -6.01
CA TYR A 67 4.86 0.02 -4.98
C TYR A 67 5.11 1.48 -4.56
N ALA A 68 6.36 1.93 -4.54
CA ALA A 68 6.68 3.32 -4.22
C ALA A 68 6.27 4.27 -5.36
N GLN A 69 6.46 3.85 -6.61
CA GLN A 69 6.02 4.62 -7.78
C GLN A 69 4.49 4.73 -7.84
N LEU A 70 3.80 3.60 -7.61
CA LEU A 70 2.35 3.55 -7.57
C LEU A 70 1.80 4.39 -6.40
N GLY A 71 2.35 4.24 -5.20
CA GLY A 71 1.91 5.00 -4.02
C GLY A 71 2.08 6.51 -4.22
N ALA A 72 3.21 6.95 -4.78
CA ALA A 72 3.42 8.36 -5.10
C ALA A 72 2.40 8.88 -6.13
N ARG A 73 2.17 8.12 -7.20
CA ARG A 73 1.20 8.49 -8.25
C ARG A 73 -0.23 8.58 -7.71
N LEU A 74 -0.61 7.71 -6.79
CA LEU A 74 -1.91 7.75 -6.12
C LEU A 74 -2.05 9.01 -5.25
N CYS A 75 -1.01 9.38 -4.48
CA CYS A 75 -1.02 10.61 -3.69
C CYS A 75 -1.08 11.89 -4.55
N GLU A 76 -0.47 11.89 -5.73
CA GLU A 76 -0.59 12.99 -6.70
C GLU A 76 -2.01 13.13 -7.25
N ALA A 77 -2.71 12.01 -7.44
CA ALA A 77 -4.06 12.00 -7.99
C ALA A 77 -5.10 12.49 -6.98
N SER A 78 -4.92 12.22 -5.68
CA SER A 78 -5.81 12.69 -4.63
C SER A 78 -5.15 12.69 -3.26
N SER A 79 -5.46 13.72 -2.46
CA SER A 79 -4.95 13.88 -1.11
C SER A 79 -5.52 12.85 -0.12
N ASP A 80 -6.69 12.27 -0.41
CA ASP A 80 -7.30 11.20 0.41
C ASP A 80 -6.42 9.93 0.47
N GLU A 81 -5.63 9.69 -0.57
CA GLU A 81 -4.73 8.54 -0.71
C GLU A 81 -3.52 8.67 0.20
N ALA A 82 -3.01 9.89 0.38
CA ALA A 82 -1.93 10.17 1.34
C ALA A 82 -2.39 9.86 2.77
N TYR A 83 -3.60 10.27 3.16
CA TYR A 83 -4.17 9.93 4.46
C TYR A 83 -4.36 8.42 4.61
N THR A 84 -4.88 7.76 3.58
CA THR A 84 -5.11 6.32 3.59
C THR A 84 -3.81 5.53 3.76
N LEU A 85 -2.75 5.91 3.03
CA LEU A 85 -1.43 5.30 3.16
C LEU A 85 -0.83 5.54 4.54
N GLN A 86 -0.95 6.77 5.07
CA GLN A 86 -0.51 7.08 6.43
C GLN A 86 -1.18 6.17 7.47
N TYR A 87 -2.51 6.02 7.42
CA TYR A 87 -3.22 5.11 8.32
C TYR A 87 -2.79 3.65 8.15
N ALA A 88 -2.55 3.20 6.91
CA ALA A 88 -2.04 1.86 6.66
C ALA A 88 -0.67 1.63 7.31
N PHE A 89 0.24 2.60 7.22
CA PHE A 89 1.53 2.52 7.92
C PHE A 89 1.38 2.51 9.44
N TRP A 90 0.48 3.31 10.00
CA TRP A 90 0.22 3.32 11.44
C TRP A 90 -0.30 1.99 11.95
N ASP A 91 -1.16 1.32 11.19
CA ASP A 91 -1.64 -0.02 11.53
C ASP A 91 -0.49 -1.05 11.50
N HIS A 92 0.47 -0.91 10.59
CA HIS A 92 1.69 -1.73 10.61
C HIS A 92 2.64 -1.40 11.75
N PHE A 93 2.79 -0.13 12.13
CA PHE A 93 3.67 0.29 13.24
C PHE A 93 3.32 -0.43 14.54
N LYS A 94 2.02 -0.56 14.82
CA LYS A 94 1.49 -1.28 16.00
C LYS A 94 1.86 -2.77 16.04
N GLN A 95 2.27 -3.35 14.91
CA GLN A 95 2.53 -4.78 14.76
C GLN A 95 4.00 -5.10 14.46
N LEU A 96 4.89 -4.11 14.38
CA LEU A 96 6.28 -4.30 13.92
C LEU A 96 7.05 -5.36 14.72
N ALA A 97 6.82 -5.46 16.04
CA ALA A 97 7.47 -6.45 16.89
C ALA A 97 7.17 -7.92 16.49
N SER A 98 6.05 -8.15 15.80
CA SER A 98 5.65 -9.48 15.31
C SER A 98 6.18 -9.80 13.90
N TYR A 99 6.78 -8.82 13.21
CA TYR A 99 7.15 -8.96 11.81
C TYR A 99 8.58 -9.49 11.63
N SER A 100 8.79 -10.20 10.53
CA SER A 100 10.14 -10.57 10.10
C SER A 100 10.94 -9.34 9.65
N VAL A 101 12.26 -9.40 9.77
CA VAL A 101 13.18 -8.34 9.31
C VAL A 101 12.94 -7.98 7.84
N ARG A 102 12.64 -8.96 6.98
CA ARG A 102 12.30 -8.73 5.57
C ARG A 102 11.10 -7.80 5.43
N ARG A 103 10.00 -8.12 6.13
CA ARG A 103 8.76 -7.34 6.08
C ARG A 103 8.98 -5.92 6.60
N ILE A 104 9.70 -5.76 7.71
CA ILE A 104 10.08 -4.45 8.26
C ILE A 104 10.92 -3.66 7.23
N SER A 105 11.91 -4.31 6.61
CA SER A 105 12.76 -3.68 5.60
C SER A 105 11.96 -3.19 4.39
N HIS A 106 11.01 -3.99 3.90
CA HIS A 106 10.15 -3.58 2.78
C HIS A 106 9.30 -2.36 3.13
N LEU A 107 8.66 -2.36 4.30
CA LEU A 107 7.87 -1.24 4.80
C LEU A 107 8.72 0.03 4.98
N ALA A 108 9.91 -0.10 5.56
CA ALA A 108 10.84 1.02 5.75
C ALA A 108 11.30 1.61 4.41
N ARG A 109 11.64 0.77 3.43
CA ARG A 109 12.03 1.20 2.07
C ARG A 109 10.89 1.88 1.33
N LEU A 110 9.66 1.35 1.44
CA LEU A 110 8.48 1.97 0.85
C LEU A 110 8.22 3.34 1.48
N LEU A 111 8.18 3.42 2.81
CA LEU A 111 7.92 4.66 3.54
C LEU A 111 8.98 5.73 3.24
N GLY A 112 10.27 5.36 3.29
CA GLY A 112 11.37 6.26 2.94
C GLY A 112 11.30 6.75 1.50
N ALA A 113 10.92 5.89 0.55
CA ALA A 113 10.73 6.29 -0.83
C ALA A 113 9.54 7.25 -1.02
N LEU A 114 8.45 7.07 -0.27
CA LEU A 114 7.30 7.98 -0.30
C LEU A 114 7.65 9.35 0.29
N PHE A 115 8.44 9.40 1.37
CA PHE A 115 8.96 10.66 1.92
C PHE A 115 9.89 11.37 0.93
N GLY A 116 10.85 10.65 0.35
CA GLY A 116 11.80 11.23 -0.62
C GLY A 116 11.12 11.78 -1.88
N ARG A 117 9.90 11.33 -2.18
CA ARG A 117 9.08 11.81 -3.30
C ARG A 117 8.07 12.90 -2.91
N GLY A 118 7.99 13.27 -1.63
CA GLY A 118 6.98 14.20 -1.12
C GLY A 118 5.54 13.64 -1.14
N ALA A 119 5.38 12.33 -1.37
CA ALA A 119 4.08 11.68 -1.44
C ALA A 119 3.42 11.52 -0.06
N LEU A 120 4.24 11.45 1.00
CA LEU A 120 3.79 11.51 2.38
C LEU A 120 4.57 12.57 3.16
N PRO A 121 3.92 13.34 4.04
CA PRO A 121 4.62 14.23 4.95
C PRO A 121 5.31 13.44 6.06
N LEU A 122 6.40 13.97 6.62
CA LEU A 122 7.06 13.38 7.79
C LEU A 122 6.15 13.29 9.02
N ALA A 123 5.05 14.06 9.05
CA ALA A 123 3.99 13.92 10.04
C ALA A 123 3.38 12.50 10.09
N ALA A 124 3.53 11.70 9.03
CA ALA A 124 3.17 10.29 9.04
C ALA A 124 3.96 9.45 10.06
N LEU A 125 5.09 9.95 10.59
CA LEU A 125 5.83 9.27 11.68
C LEU A 125 5.25 9.55 13.07
N LYS A 126 4.31 10.50 13.22
CA LYS A 126 3.72 10.85 14.53
C LYS A 126 2.97 9.68 15.20
N GLY A 127 2.56 8.68 14.41
CA GLY A 127 1.91 7.47 14.93
C GLY A 127 2.88 6.46 15.56
N ILE A 128 4.17 6.77 15.63
CA ILE A 128 5.18 5.94 16.31
C ILE A 128 5.35 6.46 17.73
N GLU A 129 5.03 5.62 18.70
CA GLU A 129 5.37 5.85 20.10
C GLU A 129 6.79 5.31 20.32
N PHE A 130 7.74 6.24 20.44
CA PHE A 130 9.03 5.92 21.03
C PHE A 130 8.83 6.04 22.53
N GLY A 131 8.80 4.90 23.22
CA GLY A 131 8.57 4.82 24.66
C GLY A 131 9.48 5.73 25.47
#